data_AF-A0A942CCG5-F1
#
_entry.id   AF-A0A942CCG5-F1
#
_cell.length_a   1.000
_cell.length_b   1.000
_cell.length_c   1.000
_cell.angle_alpha   90.00
_cell.angle_beta   90.00
_cell.angle_gamma   90.00
#
_symmetry.space_group_name_H-M   'P 1'
#
loop_
_entity.id
_entity.type
_entity.pdbx_description
1 polymer ?
#
loop_
_entity_poly.entity_id
_entity_poly.type
_entity_poly.pdbx_seq_one_letter_code
_entity_poly.pdbx_strand_id
1 'polypeptide(L)'
;MHAKLKQRGILPASFDYRRSDFGAHLLADAPRVIAMVEAEKTAVIASLELPDYTWLACGGKSHLSVTKLTRYARQRIVLFPDGDGFALWAKVARAARAQGLDVIVSDLLETELSDDQKAEGWDLADYLLATNDERSHT
;
A
#
# COMPACT_ATOMS: atom_id res chain seq x y z
N MET A 1 13.91 8.52 -15.51
CA MET A 1 13.52 8.81 -16.90
C MET A 1 13.02 10.25 -17.06
N HIS A 2 11.96 10.68 -16.37
CA HIS A 2 11.40 12.04 -16.51
C HIS A 2 12.38 13.19 -16.20
N ALA A 3 13.26 13.04 -15.21
CA ALA A 3 14.31 14.03 -14.93
C ALA A 3 15.27 14.23 -16.14
N LYS A 4 15.67 13.13 -16.79
CA LYS A 4 16.50 13.18 -18.01
C LYS A 4 15.73 13.78 -19.20
N LEU A 5 14.42 13.53 -19.30
CA LEU A 5 13.57 14.10 -20.35
C LEU A 5 13.33 15.61 -20.17
N LYS A 6 13.20 16.09 -18.92
CA LYS A 6 13.19 17.52 -18.60
C LYS A 6 14.53 18.19 -18.94
N GLN A 7 15.63 17.55 -18.57
CA GLN A 7 16.99 18.06 -18.87
C GLN A 7 17.26 18.16 -20.37
N ARG A 8 16.62 17.30 -21.18
CA ARG A 8 16.73 17.30 -22.65
C ARG A 8 15.69 18.19 -23.34
N GLY A 9 14.88 18.95 -22.59
CA GLY A 9 13.84 19.83 -23.13
C GLY A 9 12.66 19.11 -23.80
N ILE A 10 12.57 17.79 -23.66
CA ILE A 10 11.47 16.98 -24.24
C ILE A 10 10.19 17.17 -23.43
N LEU A 11 10.31 17.37 -22.12
CA LEU A 11 9.20 17.71 -21.24
C LEU A 11 9.34 19.15 -20.72
N PRO A 12 8.24 19.91 -20.62
CA PRO A 12 8.28 21.25 -20.04
C PRO A 12 8.77 21.20 -18.59
N ALA A 13 9.43 22.27 -18.13
CA ALA A 13 9.92 22.38 -16.75
C ALA A 13 8.79 22.20 -15.72
N SER A 14 7.60 22.71 -16.06
CA SER A 14 6.35 22.61 -15.30
C SER A 14 5.67 21.24 -15.36
N PHE A 15 6.25 20.25 -16.05
CA PHE A 15 5.67 18.90 -16.10
C PHE A 15 5.61 18.29 -14.69
N ASP A 16 4.40 18.19 -14.15
CA ASP A 16 4.12 17.57 -12.87
C ASP A 16 3.88 16.08 -13.08
N TYR A 17 4.88 15.27 -12.72
CA TYR A 17 4.78 13.82 -12.81
C TYR A 17 3.91 13.31 -11.66
N ARG A 18 2.61 13.23 -11.90
CA ARG A 18 1.66 12.61 -10.97
C ARG A 18 1.67 11.11 -11.16
N ARG A 19 2.45 10.41 -10.33
CA ARG A 19 2.35 8.95 -10.21
C ARG A 19 0.93 8.58 -9.75
N SER A 20 0.22 7.84 -10.58
CA SER A 20 -1.00 7.15 -10.16
C SER A 20 -0.60 5.96 -9.29
N ASP A 21 -1.38 5.69 -8.24
CA ASP A 21 -1.21 4.46 -7.48
C ASP A 21 -1.61 3.26 -8.33
N PHE A 22 -0.88 2.17 -8.20
CA PHE A 22 -1.26 0.90 -8.82
C PHE A 22 -2.61 0.45 -8.26
N GLY A 23 -3.45 -0.19 -9.09
CA GLY A 23 -4.78 -0.65 -8.69
C GLY A 23 -5.86 0.45 -8.59
N ALA A 24 -5.51 1.75 -8.66
CA ALA A 24 -6.48 2.83 -8.48
C ALA A 24 -7.59 2.84 -9.55
N HIS A 25 -7.34 2.22 -10.70
CA HIS A 25 -8.32 2.04 -11.77
C HIS A 25 -9.46 1.06 -11.40
N LEU A 26 -9.28 0.21 -10.38
CA LEU A 26 -10.26 -0.77 -9.89
C LEU A 26 -11.27 -0.16 -8.90
N LEU A 27 -11.10 1.10 -8.51
CA LEU A 27 -11.97 1.78 -7.55
C LEU A 27 -13.35 2.14 -8.12
N ALA A 28 -13.54 2.06 -9.44
CA ALA A 28 -14.82 2.33 -10.09
C ALA A 28 -15.86 1.23 -9.88
N ASP A 29 -15.43 0.00 -9.56
CA ASP A 29 -16.29 -1.20 -9.70
C ASP A 29 -17.09 -1.58 -8.44
N ALA A 30 -16.75 -1.08 -7.24
CA ALA A 30 -17.56 -1.26 -6.01
C ALA A 30 -17.03 -0.41 -4.84
N PRO A 31 -17.88 -0.05 -3.85
CA PRO A 31 -17.44 0.56 -2.59
C PRO A 31 -16.80 -0.50 -1.67
N ARG A 32 -15.66 -1.04 -2.10
CA ARG A 32 -14.83 -1.94 -1.30
C ARG A 32 -13.88 -1.15 -0.42
N VAL A 33 -13.43 -1.77 0.66
CA VAL A 33 -12.38 -1.23 1.52
C VAL A 33 -11.08 -1.19 0.70
N ILE A 34 -10.38 -0.06 0.74
CA ILE A 34 -9.05 0.04 0.13
C ILE A 34 -8.05 -0.62 1.07
N ALA A 35 -7.29 -1.59 0.55
CA ALA A 35 -6.08 -2.09 1.18
C ALA A 35 -4.87 -1.49 0.47
N MET A 36 -3.95 -0.86 1.19
CA MET A 36 -2.79 -0.22 0.58
C MET A 36 -1.49 -0.82 1.09
N VAL A 37 -0.58 -1.15 0.17
CA VAL A 37 0.73 -1.77 0.40
C VAL A 37 1.85 -0.94 -0.24
N GLU A 38 3.09 -1.28 0.08
CA GLU A 38 4.25 -0.60 -0.48
C GLU A 38 4.49 -0.96 -1.95
N ALA A 39 4.49 -2.26 -2.27
CA ALA A 39 4.91 -2.78 -3.56
C ALA A 39 3.75 -3.30 -4.42
N GLU A 40 3.85 -3.10 -5.74
CA GLU A 40 2.85 -3.54 -6.71
C GLU A 40 2.73 -5.08 -6.74
N LYS A 41 3.84 -5.80 -6.56
CA LYS A 41 3.86 -7.28 -6.50
C LYS A 41 2.93 -7.78 -5.39
N THR A 42 2.98 -7.13 -4.24
CA THR A 42 2.24 -7.50 -3.04
C THR A 42 0.77 -7.22 -3.23
N ALA A 43 0.42 -6.09 -3.87
CA ALA A 43 -0.97 -5.78 -4.20
C ALA A 43 -1.60 -6.84 -5.12
N VAL A 44 -0.85 -7.35 -6.10
CA VAL A 44 -1.33 -8.41 -7.01
C VAL A 44 -1.56 -9.72 -6.25
N ILE A 45 -0.57 -10.20 -5.49
CA ILE A 45 -0.71 -11.44 -4.71
C ILE A 45 -1.87 -11.32 -3.72
N ALA A 46 -1.93 -10.22 -2.96
CA ALA A 46 -2.97 -10.01 -1.96
C ALA A 46 -4.37 -9.88 -2.59
N SER A 47 -4.50 -9.39 -3.82
CA SER A 47 -5.79 -9.38 -4.53
C SER A 47 -6.33 -10.76 -4.89
N LEU A 48 -5.46 -11.76 -4.99
CA LEU A 48 -5.86 -13.16 -5.21
C LEU A 48 -6.31 -13.80 -3.90
N GLU A 49 -5.57 -13.54 -2.81
CA GLU A 49 -5.79 -14.15 -1.50
C GLU A 49 -6.93 -13.48 -0.71
N LEU A 50 -7.13 -12.17 -0.90
CA LEU A 50 -8.09 -11.33 -0.20
C LEU A 50 -8.89 -10.45 -1.20
N PRO A 51 -9.78 -11.06 -2.00
CA PRO A 51 -10.48 -10.39 -3.11
C PRO A 51 -11.56 -9.38 -2.69
N ASP A 52 -11.92 -9.37 -1.41
CA ASP A 52 -12.90 -8.42 -0.85
C ASP A 52 -12.35 -6.99 -0.70
N TYR A 53 -11.03 -6.83 -0.76
CA TYR A 53 -10.37 -5.53 -0.77
C TYR A 53 -10.04 -5.06 -2.17
N THR A 54 -10.02 -3.74 -2.36
CA THR A 54 -9.35 -3.14 -3.52
C THR A 54 -7.90 -2.82 -3.14
N TRP A 55 -6.95 -3.58 -3.71
CA TRP A 55 -5.53 -3.44 -3.41
C TRP A 55 -4.86 -2.34 -4.22
N LEU A 56 -4.23 -1.41 -3.52
CA LEU A 56 -3.44 -0.33 -4.09
C LEU A 56 -1.99 -0.44 -3.64
N ALA A 57 -1.06 0.01 -4.48
CA ALA A 57 0.34 0.16 -4.08
C ALA A 57 0.83 1.60 -4.28
N CYS A 58 1.55 2.12 -3.28
CA CYS A 58 2.12 3.46 -3.33
C CYS A 58 3.53 3.52 -3.94
N GLY A 59 4.14 2.38 -4.24
CA GLY A 59 5.47 2.24 -4.83
C GLY A 59 6.59 2.55 -3.83
N GLY A 60 6.41 2.17 -2.56
CA GLY A 60 7.38 2.28 -1.46
C GLY A 60 6.93 3.13 -0.27
N LYS A 61 7.43 2.82 0.94
CA LYS A 61 7.06 3.46 2.21
C LYS A 61 7.04 4.98 2.22
N SER A 62 8.03 5.60 1.59
CA SER A 62 8.21 7.06 1.60
C SER A 62 7.21 7.80 0.70
N HIS A 63 6.45 7.09 -0.12
CA HIS A 63 5.45 7.71 -1.01
C HIS A 63 4.07 7.82 -0.38
N LEU A 64 3.84 7.21 0.78
CA LEU A 64 2.63 7.41 1.55
C LEU A 64 2.60 8.82 2.15
N SER A 65 1.50 9.54 1.93
CA SER A 65 1.27 10.85 2.53
C SER A 65 -0.21 11.11 2.74
N VAL A 66 -0.56 12.04 3.64
CA VAL A 66 -1.96 12.43 3.87
C VAL A 66 -2.60 12.92 2.56
N THR A 67 -1.89 13.74 1.79
CA THR A 67 -2.34 14.25 0.47
C THR A 67 -2.64 13.13 -0.54
N LYS A 68 -1.98 11.98 -0.42
CA LYS A 68 -2.30 10.81 -1.25
C LYS A 68 -3.60 10.17 -0.78
N LEU A 69 -3.76 9.99 0.54
CA LEU A 69 -4.95 9.39 1.14
C LEU A 69 -6.23 10.23 0.93
N THR A 70 -6.13 11.55 0.83
CA THR A 70 -7.30 12.42 0.57
C THR A 70 -7.98 12.13 -0.76
N ARG A 71 -7.28 11.52 -1.73
CA ARG A 71 -7.87 11.06 -3.00
C ARG A 71 -8.93 9.99 -2.80
N TYR A 72 -8.89 9.30 -1.65
CA TYR A 72 -9.72 8.16 -1.31
C TYR A 72 -10.62 8.45 -0.09
N ALA A 73 -10.83 9.73 0.27
CA ALA A 73 -11.50 10.14 1.50
C ALA A 73 -12.96 9.65 1.68
N ARG A 74 -13.57 9.08 0.63
CA ARG A 74 -14.93 8.51 0.66
C ARG A 74 -14.97 7.02 0.99
N GLN A 75 -13.82 6.38 1.15
CA GLN A 75 -13.70 4.94 1.39
C GLN A 75 -12.89 4.72 2.66
N ARG A 76 -13.16 3.59 3.32
CA ARG A 76 -12.31 3.11 4.41
C ARG A 76 -10.99 2.60 3.83
N ILE A 77 -9.89 3.00 4.46
CA ILE A 77 -8.54 2.65 4.02
C ILE A 77 -7.86 1.84 5.12
N VAL A 78 -7.32 0.69 4.76
CA VAL A 78 -6.47 -0.16 5.60
C VAL A 78 -5.07 -0.13 5.02
N LEU A 79 -4.12 0.31 5.83
CA LEU A 79 -2.72 0.35 5.46
C LEU A 79 -2.04 -0.93 5.96
N PHE A 80 -1.36 -1.63 5.06
CA PHE A 80 -0.53 -2.80 5.35
C PHE A 80 0.94 -2.43 5.11
N PRO A 81 1.61 -1.82 6.11
CA PRO A 81 3.03 -1.50 6.01
C PRO A 81 3.88 -2.77 6.02
N ASP A 82 5.04 -2.72 5.37
CA ASP A 82 6.07 -3.76 5.59
C ASP A 82 6.63 -3.62 7.02
N GLY A 83 7.41 -4.61 7.49
CA GLY A 83 7.88 -4.67 8.88
C GLY A 83 8.67 -3.45 9.37
N ASP A 84 9.29 -2.67 8.47
CA ASP A 84 9.99 -1.43 8.85
C ASP A 84 9.16 -0.13 8.62
N GLY A 85 7.96 -0.27 8.05
CA GLY A 85 7.08 0.83 7.64
C GLY A 85 6.04 1.23 8.67
N PHE A 86 5.78 0.39 9.68
CA PHE A 86 4.65 0.55 10.61
C PHE A 86 4.63 1.91 11.31
N ALA A 87 5.72 2.32 11.94
CA ALA A 87 5.80 3.57 12.69
C ALA A 87 5.55 4.81 11.80
N LEU A 88 6.10 4.80 10.58
CA LEU A 88 5.90 5.88 9.62
C LEU A 88 4.44 5.96 9.18
N TRP A 89 3.85 4.82 8.81
CA TRP A 89 2.49 4.74 8.31
C TRP A 89 1.46 5.05 9.41
N ALA A 90 1.70 4.62 10.64
CA ALA A 90 0.91 5.00 11.81
C ALA A 90 0.87 6.51 12.04
N LYS A 91 2.02 7.20 11.84
CA LYS A 91 2.08 8.67 11.91
C LYS A 91 1.26 9.33 10.82
N VAL A 92 1.36 8.84 9.58
CA VAL A 92 0.55 9.37 8.46
C VAL A 92 -0.93 9.12 8.69
N ALA A 93 -1.32 7.92 9.12
CA ALA A 93 -2.70 7.56 9.41
C ALA A 93 -3.29 8.43 10.51
N ARG A 94 -2.54 8.72 11.58
CA ARG A 94 -2.98 9.64 12.64
C ARG A 94 -3.27 11.04 12.08
N ALA A 95 -2.38 11.56 11.24
CA ALA A 95 -2.56 12.86 10.61
C ALA A 95 -3.75 12.87 9.63
N ALA A 96 -3.96 11.78 8.89
CA ALA A 96 -5.10 11.62 7.99
C ALA A 96 -6.44 11.55 8.75
N ARG A 97 -6.49 10.80 9.86
CA ARG A 97 -7.67 10.74 10.74
C ARG A 97 -8.02 12.11 11.33
N ALA A 98 -7.02 12.92 11.68
CA ALA A 98 -7.24 14.30 12.13
C ALA A 98 -7.87 15.20 11.04
N GLN A 99 -7.79 14.82 9.76
CA GLN A 99 -8.46 15.48 8.64
C GLN A 99 -9.81 14.84 8.27
N GLY A 100 -10.30 13.89 9.07
CA GLY A 100 -11.60 13.25 8.88
C GLY A 100 -11.61 12.02 7.95
N LEU A 101 -10.44 11.48 7.60
CA LEU A 101 -10.38 10.25 6.80
C LEU A 101 -10.54 9.01 7.69
N ASP A 102 -11.23 7.98 7.18
CA ASP A 102 -11.30 6.65 7.81
C ASP A 102 -10.09 5.80 7.39
N VAL A 103 -9.01 5.88 8.17
CA VAL A 103 -7.75 5.18 7.91
C VAL A 103 -7.34 4.38 9.14
N ILE A 104 -7.07 3.09 8.96
CA ILE A 104 -6.45 2.22 9.97
C ILE A 104 -5.12 1.67 9.45
N VAL A 105 -4.24 1.31 10.37
CA VAL A 105 -2.97 0.63 10.07
C VAL A 105 -3.08 -0.77 10.64
N SER A 106 -2.84 -1.76 9.80
CA SER A 106 -2.78 -3.16 10.20
C SER A 106 -1.45 -3.41 10.92
N ASP A 107 -1.54 -4.06 12.07
CA ASP A 107 -0.43 -4.59 12.85
C ASP A 107 -0.16 -6.08 12.55
N LEU A 108 -0.78 -6.64 11.50
CA LEU A 108 -0.69 -8.06 11.13
C LEU A 108 0.77 -8.56 11.06
N LEU A 109 1.65 -7.86 10.35
CA LEU A 109 3.05 -8.27 10.25
C LEU A 109 3.83 -8.05 11.55
N GLU A 110 3.39 -7.14 12.41
CA GLU A 110 4.00 -6.94 13.73
C GLU A 110 3.64 -8.08 14.68
N THR A 111 2.42 -8.61 14.60
CA THR A 111 1.89 -9.64 15.51
C THR A 111 2.16 -11.07 15.04
N GLU A 112 2.12 -11.31 13.73
CA GLU A 112 2.18 -12.67 13.16
C GLU A 112 3.58 -13.11 12.77
N LEU A 113 4.46 -12.19 12.37
CA LEU A 113 5.82 -12.56 11.98
C LEU A 113 6.68 -12.87 13.22
N SER A 114 7.37 -13.99 13.18
CA SER A 114 8.43 -14.32 14.15
C SER A 114 9.63 -13.40 14.00
N ASP A 115 10.49 -13.35 15.03
CA ASP A 115 11.73 -12.55 14.98
C ASP A 115 12.65 -12.97 13.82
N ASP A 116 12.68 -14.27 13.50
CA ASP A 116 13.45 -14.79 12.37
C ASP A 116 12.87 -14.32 11.02
N GLN A 117 11.55 -14.39 10.85
CA GLN A 117 10.88 -13.89 9.64
C GLN A 117 11.08 -12.38 9.45
N LYS A 118 11.02 -11.61 10.55
CA LYS A 118 11.33 -10.18 10.54
C LYS A 118 12.79 -9.92 10.16
N ALA A 119 13.72 -10.74 10.66
CA ALA A 119 15.14 -10.63 10.33
C ALA A 119 15.44 -11.00 8.87
N GLU A 120 14.68 -11.92 8.29
CA GLU A 120 14.71 -12.28 6.86
C GLU A 120 14.05 -11.23 5.95
N GLY A 121 13.30 -10.29 6.54
CA GLY A 121 12.64 -9.21 5.81
C GLY A 121 11.35 -9.64 5.11
N TRP A 122 10.60 -10.57 5.71
CA TRP A 122 9.31 -11.01 5.19
C TRP A 122 8.35 -9.83 5.00
N ASP A 123 7.70 -9.81 3.85
CA ASP A 123 6.64 -8.87 3.53
C ASP A 123 5.24 -9.53 3.57
N LEU A 124 4.20 -8.75 3.31
CA LEU A 124 2.82 -9.26 3.34
C LEU A 124 2.60 -10.39 2.32
N ALA A 125 3.27 -10.37 1.16
CA ALA A 125 3.11 -11.42 0.17
C ALA A 125 3.69 -12.74 0.68
N ASP A 126 4.86 -12.71 1.33
CA ASP A 126 5.49 -13.89 1.91
C ASP A 126 4.58 -14.52 2.97
N TYR A 127 4.00 -13.69 3.84
CA TYR A 127 3.03 -14.15 4.85
C TYR A 127 1.77 -14.78 4.22
N LEU A 128 1.18 -14.12 3.22
CA LEU A 128 -0.03 -14.63 2.57
C LEU A 128 0.21 -15.95 1.84
N LEU A 129 1.36 -16.11 1.17
CA LEU A 129 1.72 -17.35 0.47
C LEU A 129 1.95 -18.49 1.46
N ALA A 130 2.71 -18.25 2.54
CA ALA A 130 2.97 -19.26 3.55
C ALA A 130 1.66 -19.75 4.23
N THR A 131 0.77 -18.83 4.57
CA THR A 131 -0.51 -19.19 5.20
C THR A 131 -1.48 -19.89 4.26
N ASN A 132 -1.44 -19.62 2.94
CA ASN A 132 -2.27 -20.34 1.98
C ASN A 132 -1.79 -21.78 1.75
N ASP A 133 -0.46 -22.00 1.74
CA ASP A 133 0.12 -23.34 1.68
C ASP A 133 -0.32 -24.20 2.87
N GLU A 134 -0.33 -23.65 4.09
CA GLU A 134 -0.82 -24.36 5.29
C GLU A 134 -2.31 -24.74 5.20
N ARG A 135 -3.16 -23.85 4.67
CA ARG A 135 -4.60 -24.12 4.48
C ARG A 135 -4.88 -25.16 3.41
N SER A 136 -4.01 -25.28 2.41
CA SER A 136 -4.15 -26.28 1.33
C SER A 136 -3.85 -27.71 1.78
N HIS A 137 -3.24 -27.88 2.97
CA HIS A 137 -2.89 -29.17 3.56
C HIS A 137 -3.82 -29.60 4.72
N THR A 138 -4.93 -28.88 4.94
CA THR A 138 -5.95 -29.21 5.94
C THR A 138 -7.27 -29.59 5.26
#